data_AF-A0A2I0MT55-F1
#
_entry.id   AF-A0A2I0MT55-F1
#
_cell.length_a   1.000
_cell.length_b   1.000
_cell.length_c   1.000
_cell.angle_alpha   90.00
_cell.angle_beta   90.00
_cell.angle_gamma   90.00
#
_symmetry.space_group_name_H-M   'P 1'
#
loop_
_entity.id
_entity.type
_entity.pdbx_description
1 polymer ?
#
loop_
_entity_poly.entity_id
_entity_poly.type
_entity_poly.pdbx_seq_one_letter_code
_entity_poly.pdbx_strand_id
1 'polypeptide(L)'
;GTDKRHSKDFALWKAAKPQELSWTSPWGKGRPGWHIECSTISSAVFGKQLDIHTGGIDLAFPHHENEIAQCEAYHQCEQWGNYFLHSGHLHVKGSQEKMSKSLKNYVTIKDFLKKFSSDQFRMFCLRSRYSS
;
A
#
# COMPACT_ATOMS: atom_id res chain seq x y z
N GLY A 1 8.97 -19.56 2.58
CA GLY A 1 9.39 -19.58 1.16
C GLY A 1 10.84 -19.92 1.16
N THR A 2 11.14 -21.18 0.89
CA THR A 2 12.48 -21.79 0.97
C THR A 2 13.44 -21.30 -0.12
N ASP A 3 12.93 -20.54 -1.09
CA ASP A 3 13.66 -20.19 -2.32
C ASP A 3 14.22 -18.75 -2.30
N LYS A 4 14.18 -18.08 -1.16
CA LYS A 4 14.77 -16.74 -0.97
C LYS A 4 16.22 -16.88 -0.51
N ARG A 5 17.12 -16.03 -1.04
CA ARG A 5 18.51 -16.00 -0.58
C ARG A 5 18.62 -15.31 0.78
N HIS A 6 17.77 -14.32 1.02
CA HIS A 6 17.68 -13.60 2.28
C HIS A 6 16.23 -13.49 2.76
N SER A 7 16.02 -13.47 4.09
CA SER A 7 14.68 -13.42 4.70
C SER A 7 13.89 -12.17 4.29
N LYS A 8 14.59 -11.07 4.02
CA LYS A 8 14.05 -9.78 3.57
C LYS A 8 13.70 -9.71 2.08
N ASP A 9 14.08 -10.70 1.26
CA ASP A 9 13.76 -10.69 -0.18
C ASP A 9 12.25 -10.64 -0.39
N PHE A 10 11.78 -9.89 -1.39
CA PHE A 10 10.37 -9.79 -1.76
C PHE A 10 10.18 -10.10 -3.25
N ALA A 11 9.01 -10.65 -3.59
CA ALA A 11 8.73 -11.09 -4.95
C ALA A 11 8.35 -9.90 -5.85
N LEU A 12 9.04 -9.75 -6.98
CA LEU A 12 8.65 -8.84 -8.07
C LEU A 12 7.60 -9.49 -8.99
N TRP A 13 7.78 -10.77 -9.27
CA TRP A 13 6.85 -11.59 -10.06
C TRP A 13 6.53 -12.87 -9.29
N LYS A 14 5.26 -13.24 -9.23
CA LYS A 14 4.79 -14.47 -8.58
C LYS A 14 4.27 -15.42 -9.65
N ALA A 15 4.85 -16.63 -9.71
CA ALA A 15 4.34 -17.69 -10.57
C ALA A 15 2.87 -17.97 -10.26
N ALA A 16 2.09 -18.21 -11.31
CA ALA A 16 0.66 -18.45 -11.17
C ALA A 16 0.40 -19.81 -10.51
N LYS A 17 -0.54 -19.85 -9.57
CA LYS A 17 -1.12 -21.12 -9.11
C LYS A 17 -2.15 -21.62 -10.14
N PRO A 18 -2.48 -22.92 -10.15
CA PRO A 18 -3.55 -23.44 -11.00
C PRO A 18 -4.83 -22.60 -10.82
N GLN A 19 -5.46 -22.21 -11.94
CA GLN A 19 -6.70 -21.45 -11.99
C GLN A 19 -6.61 -19.98 -11.48
N GLU A 20 -5.44 -19.47 -11.13
CA GLU A 20 -5.27 -18.03 -10.90
C GLU A 20 -5.21 -17.24 -12.21
N LEU A 21 -5.74 -16.01 -12.19
CA LEU A 21 -5.49 -15.04 -13.25
C LEU A 21 -3.99 -14.81 -13.41
N SER A 22 -3.50 -14.86 -14.64
CA SER A 22 -2.08 -14.74 -14.95
C SER A 22 -1.82 -14.15 -16.33
N TRP A 23 -0.64 -13.59 -16.48
CA TRP A 23 -0.11 -13.02 -17.71
C TRP A 23 1.16 -13.77 -18.12
N THR A 24 1.41 -13.83 -19.43
CA THR A 24 2.68 -14.34 -19.95
C THR A 24 3.80 -13.32 -19.68
N SER A 25 4.96 -13.80 -19.26
CA SER A 25 6.16 -12.99 -19.06
C SER A 25 7.41 -13.80 -19.45
N PRO A 26 8.59 -13.17 -19.58
CA PRO A 26 9.86 -13.88 -19.80
C PRO A 26 10.19 -14.93 -18.72
N TRP A 27 9.58 -14.84 -17.54
CA TRP A 27 9.78 -15.78 -16.42
C TRP A 27 8.63 -16.79 -16.28
N GLY A 28 7.81 -16.93 -17.32
CA GLY A 28 6.63 -17.81 -17.33
C GLY A 28 5.34 -17.11 -16.88
N LYS A 29 4.26 -17.89 -16.81
CA LYS A 29 2.94 -17.37 -16.43
C LYS A 29 2.91 -16.99 -14.95
N GLY A 30 2.42 -15.80 -14.66
CA GLY A 30 2.37 -15.28 -13.30
C GLY A 30 1.63 -13.96 -13.20
N ARG A 31 1.89 -13.25 -12.12
CA ARG A 31 1.32 -11.94 -11.82
C ARG A 31 2.32 -11.08 -11.06
N PRO A 32 2.20 -9.75 -11.12
CA PRO A 32 3.07 -8.88 -10.36
C PRO A 32 2.96 -9.14 -8.85
N GLY A 33 4.06 -8.86 -8.15
CA GLY A 33 4.06 -8.72 -6.71
C GLY A 33 3.41 -7.40 -6.29
N TRP A 34 2.85 -7.36 -5.09
CA TRP A 34 2.10 -6.20 -4.59
C TRP A 34 2.87 -4.87 -4.69
N HIS A 35 4.17 -4.86 -4.41
CA HIS A 35 4.98 -3.64 -4.41
C HIS A 35 5.34 -3.14 -5.82
N ILE A 36 5.64 -4.05 -6.76
CA ILE A 36 6.13 -3.65 -8.10
C ILE A 36 5.07 -2.93 -8.92
N GLU A 37 3.79 -3.15 -8.61
CA GLU A 37 2.67 -2.48 -9.27
C GLU A 37 2.77 -0.96 -9.07
N CYS A 38 2.92 -0.50 -7.83
CA CYS A 38 2.96 0.94 -7.50
C CYS A 38 4.24 1.60 -8.01
N SER A 39 5.40 0.93 -7.89
CA SER A 39 6.66 1.40 -8.46
C SER A 39 6.60 1.58 -9.98
N THR A 40 6.00 0.61 -10.69
CA THR A 40 5.89 0.65 -12.15
C THR A 40 4.97 1.78 -12.59
N ILE A 41 3.79 1.90 -11.98
CA ILE A 41 2.82 2.95 -12.34
C ILE A 41 3.36 4.34 -12.00
N SER A 42 3.94 4.51 -10.80
CA SER A 42 4.50 5.80 -10.39
C SER A 42 5.67 6.21 -11.28
N SER A 43 6.56 5.27 -11.63
CA SER A 43 7.65 5.55 -12.57
C SER A 43 7.17 5.85 -13.98
N ALA A 44 6.10 5.20 -14.45
CA ALA A 44 5.54 5.48 -15.77
C ALA A 44 4.92 6.89 -15.87
N VAL A 45 4.38 7.41 -14.78
CA VAL A 45 3.71 8.72 -14.73
C VAL A 45 4.68 9.85 -14.37
N PHE A 46 5.52 9.65 -13.35
CA PHE A 46 6.37 10.69 -12.75
C PHE A 46 7.86 10.50 -13.06
N GLY A 47 8.25 9.37 -13.64
CA GLY A 47 9.64 9.07 -13.93
C GLY A 47 10.45 8.83 -12.66
N LYS A 48 11.66 9.41 -12.63
CA LYS A 48 12.68 9.18 -11.60
C LYS A 48 12.57 10.06 -10.36
N GLN A 49 11.62 10.99 -10.33
CA GLN A 49 11.47 11.95 -9.23
C GLN A 49 10.00 12.08 -8.86
N LEU A 50 9.71 11.83 -7.58
CA LEU A 50 8.37 11.97 -7.00
C LEU A 50 8.43 12.94 -5.83
N ASP A 51 7.65 14.02 -5.88
CA ASP A 51 7.64 14.97 -4.77
C ASP A 51 6.93 14.41 -3.54
N ILE A 52 5.70 13.89 -3.70
CA ILE A 52 4.89 13.42 -2.60
C ILE A 52 4.33 12.03 -2.92
N HIS A 53 4.60 11.09 -2.02
CA HIS A 53 3.98 9.77 -2.00
C HIS A 53 3.17 9.58 -0.72
N THR A 54 1.98 8.98 -0.80
CA THR A 54 1.04 8.94 0.33
C THR A 54 0.42 7.57 0.54
N GLY A 55 0.07 7.24 1.78
CA GLY A 55 -0.64 6.00 2.09
C GLY A 55 -1.08 5.91 3.55
N GLY A 56 -1.70 4.80 3.94
CA GLY A 56 -1.87 4.47 5.35
C GLY A 56 -0.54 4.14 6.01
N ILE A 57 -0.39 4.37 7.33
CA ILE A 57 0.84 4.06 8.06
C ILE A 57 1.25 2.57 7.99
N ASP A 58 0.29 1.66 7.77
CA ASP A 58 0.54 0.26 7.49
C ASP A 58 1.26 0.02 6.14
N LEU A 59 1.23 0.98 5.22
CA LEU A 59 1.96 0.91 3.96
C LEU A 59 3.41 1.41 4.09
N ALA A 60 3.77 2.14 5.15
CA ALA A 60 5.15 2.59 5.34
C ALA A 60 6.14 1.41 5.27
N PHE A 61 5.82 0.32 5.96
CA PHE A 61 6.58 -0.91 5.88
C PHE A 61 5.66 -2.14 5.78
N PRO A 62 5.93 -3.10 4.87
CA PRO A 62 7.05 -3.13 3.93
C PRO A 62 6.76 -2.46 2.59
N HIS A 63 5.58 -1.85 2.40
CA HIS A 63 5.13 -1.49 1.05
C HIS A 63 5.95 -0.36 0.42
N HIS A 64 5.93 0.84 0.99
CA HIS A 64 6.68 1.98 0.47
C HIS A 64 8.20 1.76 0.57
N GLU A 65 8.68 1.07 1.60
CA GLU A 65 10.10 0.68 1.71
C GLU A 65 10.57 -0.13 0.49
N ASN A 66 9.75 -1.10 0.05
CA ASN A 66 10.06 -1.91 -1.13
C ASN A 66 9.87 -1.12 -2.43
N GLU A 67 8.96 -0.14 -2.48
CA GLU A 67 8.80 0.75 -3.64
C GLU A 67 10.03 1.65 -3.84
N ILE A 68 10.53 2.24 -2.75
CA ILE A 68 11.78 3.02 -2.75
C ILE A 68 12.92 2.16 -3.29
N ALA A 69 13.12 0.96 -2.72
CA ALA A 69 14.16 0.04 -3.16
C ALA A 69 14.04 -0.36 -4.64
N GLN A 70 12.83 -0.57 -5.15
CA GLN A 70 12.59 -0.88 -6.56
C GLN A 70 12.87 0.31 -7.48
N CYS A 71 12.36 1.50 -7.13
CA CYS A 71 12.47 2.70 -7.96
C CYS A 71 13.90 3.24 -8.00
N GLU A 72 14.59 3.31 -6.85
CA GLU A 72 15.98 3.77 -6.78
C GLU A 72 16.92 2.83 -7.53
N ALA A 73 16.73 1.51 -7.40
CA ALA A 73 17.50 0.54 -8.18
C ALA A 73 17.23 0.62 -9.69
N TYR A 74 15.97 0.84 -10.09
CA TYR A 74 15.60 0.92 -11.51
C TYR A 74 16.11 2.22 -12.17
N HIS A 75 15.91 3.37 -11.51
CA HIS A 75 16.32 4.68 -12.03
C HIS A 75 17.78 5.03 -11.76
N GLN A 76 18.49 4.19 -11.01
CA GLN A 76 19.88 4.41 -10.58
C GLN A 76 20.06 5.77 -9.90
N CYS A 77 19.18 6.07 -8.94
CA CYS A 77 19.22 7.30 -8.14
C CYS A 77 19.26 6.98 -6.64
N GLU A 78 19.76 7.93 -5.86
CA GLU A 78 19.83 7.80 -4.38
C GLU A 78 18.56 8.26 -3.67
N GLN A 79 17.68 8.97 -4.37
CA GLN A 79 16.44 9.49 -3.81
C GLN A 79 15.36 9.54 -4.88
N TRP A 80 14.43 8.59 -4.81
CA TRP A 80 13.26 8.57 -5.71
C TRP A 80 12.15 9.51 -5.25
N GLY A 81 11.86 9.55 -3.94
CA GLY A 81 10.78 10.32 -3.33
C GLY A 81 11.27 11.39 -2.36
N ASN A 82 10.70 12.61 -2.42
CA ASN A 82 11.07 13.69 -1.51
C ASN A 82 10.34 13.61 -0.17
N TYR A 83 9.02 13.36 -0.19
CA TYR A 83 8.18 13.35 1.00
C TYR A 83 7.21 12.18 1.00
N PHE A 84 7.20 11.42 2.10
CA PHE A 84 6.22 10.37 2.35
C PHE A 84 5.25 10.80 3.46
N LEU A 85 3.95 10.82 3.13
CA LEU A 85 2.89 11.22 4.08
C LEU A 85 2.02 10.01 4.41
N HIS A 86 2.01 9.63 5.69
CA HIS A 86 1.23 8.50 6.17
C HIS A 86 0.08 8.91 7.07
N SER A 87 -1.14 8.49 6.71
CA SER A 87 -2.31 8.66 7.57
C SER A 87 -2.36 7.59 8.65
N GLY A 88 -2.66 7.98 9.88
CA GLY A 88 -2.76 7.07 11.02
C GLY A 88 -3.96 6.14 10.97
N HIS A 89 -4.04 5.25 11.97
CA HIS A 89 -5.08 4.24 12.04
C HIS A 89 -6.40 4.79 12.60
N LEU A 90 -7.51 4.31 12.04
CA LEU A 90 -8.81 4.50 12.67
C LEU A 90 -9.07 3.40 13.71
N HIS A 91 -9.49 3.80 14.90
CA HIS A 91 -9.78 2.90 16.03
C HIS A 91 -11.27 2.88 16.32
N VAL A 92 -11.77 1.75 16.82
CA VAL A 92 -13.15 1.67 17.33
C VAL A 92 -13.22 2.43 18.66
N LYS A 93 -14.28 3.20 18.87
CA LYS A 93 -14.48 3.95 20.12
C LYS A 93 -14.34 3.03 21.34
N GLY A 94 -13.45 3.39 22.26
CA GLY A 94 -13.21 2.65 23.50
C GLY A 94 -12.32 1.40 23.34
N SER A 95 -11.77 1.16 22.15
CA SER A 95 -10.80 0.10 21.90
C SER A 95 -9.44 0.66 21.54
N GLN A 96 -8.38 0.02 22.03
CA GLN A 96 -7.01 0.25 21.55
C GLN A 96 -6.73 -0.48 20.24
N GLU A 97 -7.67 -1.32 19.76
CA GLU A 97 -7.51 -2.04 18.51
C GLU A 97 -7.90 -1.17 17.31
N LYS A 98 -7.02 -1.16 16.31
CA LYS A 98 -7.33 -0.58 15.00
C LYS A 98 -8.48 -1.33 14.32
N MET A 99 -9.25 -0.62 13.50
CA MET A 99 -10.21 -1.27 12.61
C MET A 99 -9.49 -2.11 11.56
N SER A 100 -9.87 -3.38 11.43
CA SER A 100 -9.35 -4.25 10.39
C SER A 100 -10.37 -5.32 9.98
N LYS A 101 -10.25 -5.80 8.74
CA LYS A 101 -11.13 -6.87 8.23
C LYS A 101 -10.95 -8.19 8.99
N SER A 102 -9.72 -8.50 9.42
CA SER A 102 -9.40 -9.74 10.14
C SER A 102 -10.04 -9.78 11.53
N LEU A 103 -10.06 -8.65 12.23
CA LEU A 103 -10.72 -8.52 13.54
C LEU A 103 -12.25 -8.39 13.43
N LYS A 104 -12.79 -8.26 12.22
CA LYS A 104 -14.22 -8.03 11.94
C LYS A 104 -14.80 -6.83 12.73
N ASN A 105 -13.95 -5.89 13.14
CA ASN A 105 -14.28 -4.75 13.98
C ASN A 105 -14.36 -3.45 13.16
N TYR A 106 -14.72 -3.55 11.87
CA TYR A 106 -14.74 -2.42 10.95
C TYR A 106 -16.17 -2.01 10.61
N VAL A 107 -16.35 -0.72 10.34
CA VAL A 107 -17.59 -0.16 9.77
C VAL A 107 -17.33 0.13 8.30
N THR A 108 -18.19 -0.38 7.40
CA THR A 108 -18.09 -0.01 6.00
C THR A 108 -18.59 1.41 5.80
N ILE A 109 -18.06 2.11 4.79
CA ILE A 109 -18.59 3.42 4.37
C ILE A 109 -20.09 3.32 4.06
N LYS A 110 -20.54 2.23 3.41
CA LYS A 110 -21.96 1.99 3.12
C LYS A 110 -22.81 1.92 4.38
N ASP A 111 -22.33 1.24 5.43
CA ASP A 111 -23.07 1.11 6.69
C ASP A 111 -23.05 2.41 7.51
N PHE A 112 -21.92 3.13 7.50
CA PHE A 112 -21.83 4.45 8.11
C PHE A 112 -22.85 5.43 7.50
N LEU A 113 -22.93 5.44 6.17
CA LEU A 113 -23.81 6.34 5.41
C LEU A 113 -25.31 6.03 5.54
N LYS A 114 -25.69 4.88 6.12
CA LYS A 114 -27.10 4.62 6.49
C LYS A 114 -27.56 5.47 7.68
N LYS A 115 -26.64 5.97 8.51
CA LYS A 115 -26.94 6.71 9.74
C LYS A 115 -26.47 8.17 9.72
N PHE A 116 -25.42 8.46 8.97
CA PHE A 116 -24.77 9.77 8.94
C PHE A 116 -24.53 10.23 7.50
N SER A 117 -24.44 11.54 7.26
CA SER A 117 -24.11 12.08 5.95
C SER A 117 -22.61 11.96 5.63
N SER A 118 -22.26 12.08 4.35
CA SER A 118 -20.86 12.18 3.90
C SER A 118 -20.15 13.38 4.53
N ASP A 119 -20.85 14.49 4.74
CA ASP A 119 -20.28 15.70 5.34
C ASP A 119 -19.99 15.49 6.81
N GLN A 120 -20.85 14.77 7.53
CA GLN A 120 -20.58 14.38 8.92
C GLN A 120 -19.35 13.46 9.00
N PHE A 121 -19.20 12.51 8.06
CA PHE A 121 -17.99 11.69 7.99
C PHE A 121 -16.73 12.53 7.72
N ARG A 122 -16.80 13.45 6.75
CA ARG A 122 -15.69 14.33 6.38
C ARG A 122 -15.27 15.21 7.56
N MET A 123 -16.23 15.85 8.22
CA MET A 123 -15.97 16.66 9.41
C MET A 123 -15.41 15.83 10.56
N PHE A 124 -15.85 14.59 10.73
CA PHE A 124 -15.26 13.67 11.71
C PHE A 124 -13.77 13.40 11.42
N CYS A 125 -13.42 13.07 10.17
CA CYS A 125 -12.02 12.84 9.79
C CYS A 125 -11.14 14.09 9.93
N LEU A 126 -11.66 15.27 9.56
CA LEU A 126 -10.91 16.53 9.60
C LEU A 126 -10.67 17.09 11.02
N ARG A 127 -11.40 16.57 12.03
CA ARG A 127 -11.23 16.99 13.43
C ARG A 127 -10.01 16.38 14.12
N SER A 128 -9.36 15.41 13.49
CA SER A 128 -8.13 14.80 13.97
C SER A 128 -6.98 15.12 13.02
N ARG A 129 -5.77 15.22 13.55
CA ARG A 129 -4.57 15.32 12.70
C ARG A 129 -4.46 14.05 11.87
N TYR A 130 -4.05 14.17 10.60
CA TYR A 130 -3.99 13.02 9.69
C TYR A 130 -3.03 11.92 10.19
N SER A 131 -1.99 12.28 10.95
CA SER A 131 -0.97 11.37 11.49
C SER A 131 -1.19 11.02 12.96
N SER A 132 -2.42 11.16 13.46
CA SER A 132 -2.83 10.72 14.80
C SER A 132 -3.19 9.24 14.84
#